data_AF-A0A482XYS0-F1
#
_entry.id   AF-A0A482XYS0-F1
#
_cell.length_a   1.000
_cell.length_b   1.000
_cell.length_c   1.000
_cell.angle_alpha   90.00
_cell.angle_beta   90.00
_cell.angle_gamma   90.00
#
_symmetry.space_group_name_H-M   'P 1'
#
loop_
_entity.id
_entity.type
_entity.pdbx_description
1 polymer ?
#
loop_
_entity_poly.entity_id
_entity_poly.type
_entity_poly.pdbx_seq_one_letter_code
_entity_poly.pdbx_strand_id
1 'polypeptide(L)'
;MLQLALLPLQTGGEAANVDSTAVLVGMIIGLIIGVLIAAGAGYWVYKDASKRENNELQWGIGVAATLFLVFPIGILVLVAYVIVRGDETGTEPMQEGGAAGGDW
;
A
#
# COMPACT_ATOMS: atom_id res chain seq x y z
N MET A 1 8.38 -40.69 9.86
CA MET A 1 7.88 -39.69 8.89
C MET A 1 7.64 -38.33 9.54
N LEU A 2 6.94 -38.25 10.70
CA LEU A 2 6.71 -36.97 11.40
C LEU A 2 8.00 -36.25 11.85
N GLN A 3 9.04 -36.99 12.23
CA GLN A 3 10.33 -36.42 12.65
C GLN A 3 11.07 -35.66 11.52
N LEU A 4 10.90 -36.07 10.25
CA LEU A 4 11.48 -35.35 9.11
C LEU A 4 10.77 -34.02 8.83
N ALA A 5 9.47 -33.94 9.14
CA ALA A 5 8.68 -32.73 8.97
C ALA A 5 8.98 -31.66 10.05
N LEU A 6 9.56 -32.07 11.19
CA LEU A 6 9.89 -31.19 12.32
C LEU A 6 11.35 -30.72 12.33
N LEU A 7 12.21 -31.31 11.50
CA LEU A 7 13.62 -30.90 11.32
C LEU A 7 13.80 -29.41 11.03
N PRO A 8 13.05 -28.77 10.09
CA PRO A 8 13.19 -27.34 9.86
C PRO A 8 12.65 -26.46 10.99
N LEU A 9 11.80 -27.01 11.88
CA LEU A 9 11.36 -26.33 13.12
C LEU A 9 12.37 -26.49 14.27
N GLN A 10 13.17 -27.56 14.28
CA GLN A 10 14.22 -27.81 15.29
C GLN A 10 15.53 -27.07 15.00
N THR A 11 15.77 -26.64 13.76
CA THR A 11 16.91 -25.77 13.40
C THR A 11 16.66 -24.28 13.70
N GLY A 12 15.57 -23.96 14.39
CA GLY A 12 15.18 -22.61 14.76
C GLY A 12 16.10 -22.02 15.83
N GLY A 13 17.18 -21.37 15.42
CA GLY A 13 17.83 -20.31 16.22
C GLY A 13 19.34 -20.39 16.36
N GLU A 14 19.97 -21.56 16.26
CA GLU A 14 21.41 -21.71 16.56
C GLU A 14 22.32 -21.58 15.31
N ALA A 15 21.76 -21.67 14.11
CA ALA A 15 22.54 -21.78 12.87
C ALA A 15 23.07 -20.44 12.31
N ALA A 16 22.64 -19.32 12.87
CA ALA A 16 23.17 -18.02 12.47
C ALA A 16 23.72 -17.36 13.74
N ASN A 17 25.04 -17.30 13.87
CA ASN A 17 25.74 -16.44 14.85
C ASN A 17 25.47 -14.96 14.48
N VAL A 18 24.21 -14.54 14.44
CA VAL A 18 23.82 -13.16 14.23
C VAL A 18 23.98 -12.50 15.57
N ASP A 19 25.02 -11.66 15.67
CA ASP A 19 25.24 -10.78 16.81
C ASP A 19 23.91 -10.10 17.19
N SER A 20 23.53 -10.19 18.47
CA SER A 20 22.31 -9.54 18.99
C SER A 20 22.26 -8.06 18.64
N THR A 21 23.42 -7.41 18.53
CA THR A 21 23.56 -6.03 18.05
C THR A 21 23.10 -5.89 16.60
N ALA A 22 23.51 -6.81 15.73
CA ALA A 22 23.11 -6.82 14.33
C ALA A 22 21.59 -7.06 14.16
N VAL A 23 20.99 -7.91 15.00
CA VAL A 23 19.52 -8.10 15.01
C VAL A 23 18.81 -6.79 15.38
N LEU A 24 19.23 -6.13 16.46
CA LEU A 24 18.63 -4.86 16.90
C LEU A 24 18.77 -3.77 15.84
N VAL A 25 19.96 -3.63 15.24
CA VAL A 25 20.20 -2.68 14.15
C VAL A 25 19.30 -2.99 12.95
N GLY A 26 19.16 -4.26 12.59
CA GLY A 26 18.26 -4.70 11.52
C GLY A 26 16.80 -4.32 11.78
N MET A 27 16.32 -4.53 13.01
CA MET A 27 14.96 -4.14 13.42
C MET A 27 14.74 -2.62 13.34
N ILE A 28 15.70 -1.83 13.81
CA ILE A 28 15.62 -0.36 13.76
C ILE A 28 15.60 0.13 12.32
N ILE A 29 16.48 -0.40 11.46
CA ILE A 29 16.50 -0.04 10.04
C ILE A 29 15.18 -0.43 9.37
N GLY A 30 14.68 -1.65 9.64
CA GLY A 30 13.39 -2.10 9.14
C GLY A 30 12.24 -1.19 9.57
N LEU A 31 12.21 -0.77 10.83
CA LEU A 31 11.24 0.18 11.36
C LEU A 31 11.33 1.53 10.64
N ILE A 32 12.54 2.09 10.49
CA ILE A 32 12.76 3.36 9.80
C ILE A 32 12.25 3.28 8.36
N ILE A 33 12.62 2.23 7.62
CA ILE A 33 12.17 2.04 6.24
C ILE A 33 10.65 1.93 6.20
N GLY A 34 10.04 1.15 7.10
CA GLY A 34 8.59 1.02 7.20
C GLY A 34 7.89 2.36 7.44
N VAL A 35 8.40 3.18 8.37
CA VAL A 35 7.89 4.53 8.64
C VAL A 35 8.03 5.42 7.41
N LEU A 36 9.18 5.41 6.73
CA LEU A 36 9.41 6.23 5.53
C LEU A 36 8.46 5.87 4.40
N ILE A 37 8.22 4.57 4.16
CA ILE A 37 7.27 4.09 3.16
C ILE A 37 5.85 4.54 3.53
N ALA A 38 5.42 4.31 4.76
CA ALA A 38 4.08 4.67 5.21
C ALA A 38 3.83 6.18 5.15
N ALA A 39 4.78 6.98 5.64
CA ALA A 39 4.70 8.44 5.60
C ALA A 39 4.74 8.98 4.16
N GLY A 40 5.63 8.44 3.33
CA GLY A 40 5.76 8.85 1.92
C GLY A 40 4.50 8.56 1.11
N ALA A 41 3.98 7.33 1.22
CA ALA A 41 2.74 6.93 0.55
C ALA A 41 1.54 7.73 1.08
N GLY A 42 1.38 7.85 2.39
CA GLY A 42 0.31 8.61 3.01
C GLY A 42 0.33 10.09 2.63
N TYR A 43 1.50 10.72 2.61
CA TYR A 43 1.65 12.11 2.18
C TYR A 43 1.30 12.29 0.69
N TRP A 44 1.72 11.36 -0.17
CA TRP A 44 1.36 11.40 -1.58
C TRP A 44 -0.16 11.27 -1.78
N VAL A 45 -0.80 10.32 -1.08
CA VAL A 45 -2.26 10.13 -1.10
C VAL A 45 -2.98 11.38 -0.58
N TYR A 46 -2.54 11.94 0.55
CA TYR A 46 -3.08 13.18 1.09
C TYR A 46 -3.01 14.30 0.05
N LYS A 47 -1.83 14.55 -0.52
CA LYS A 47 -1.63 15.62 -1.50
C LYS A 47 -2.44 15.41 -2.79
N ASP A 48 -2.61 14.17 -3.23
CA ASP A 48 -3.43 13.86 -4.40
C ASP A 48 -4.93 14.02 -4.11
N ALA A 49 -5.40 13.60 -2.93
CA ALA A 49 -6.78 13.77 -2.48
C ALA A 49 -7.14 15.25 -2.22
N SER A 50 -6.21 16.05 -1.66
CA SER A 50 -6.42 17.48 -1.43
C SER A 50 -6.67 18.25 -2.72
N LYS A 51 -6.08 17.82 -3.85
CA LYS A 51 -6.33 18.44 -5.16
C LYS A 51 -7.73 18.16 -5.70
N ARG A 52 -8.40 17.14 -5.16
CA ARG A 52 -9.70 16.65 -5.58
C ARG A 52 -10.79 16.98 -4.56
N GLU A 53 -10.43 17.67 -3.47
CA GLU A 53 -11.32 18.02 -2.35
C GLU A 53 -12.09 16.81 -1.79
N ASN A 54 -11.43 15.64 -1.75
CA ASN A 54 -12.04 14.36 -1.41
C ASN A 54 -11.39 13.72 -0.18
N ASN A 55 -11.95 13.99 1.01
CA ASN A 55 -11.65 13.34 2.28
C ASN A 55 -10.15 13.04 2.50
N GLU A 56 -9.30 14.03 2.25
CA GLU A 56 -7.85 13.88 2.12
C GLU A 56 -7.17 13.36 3.39
N LEU A 57 -7.68 13.76 4.56
CA LEU A 57 -7.18 13.28 5.85
C LEU A 57 -7.50 11.79 6.06
N GLN A 58 -8.70 11.36 5.69
CA GLN A 58 -9.13 9.97 5.86
C GLN A 58 -8.30 9.06 4.94
N TRP A 59 -8.10 9.45 3.69
CA TRP A 59 -7.29 8.69 2.75
C TRP A 59 -5.80 8.68 3.12
N GLY A 60 -5.22 9.84 3.43
CA GLY A 60 -3.81 9.96 3.79
C GLY A 60 -3.45 9.19 5.05
N ILE A 61 -4.22 9.37 6.13
CA ILE A 61 -4.01 8.65 7.40
C ILE A 61 -4.37 7.18 7.24
N GLY A 62 -5.47 6.86 6.56
CA GLY A 62 -5.91 5.49 6.35
C GLY A 62 -4.84 4.64 5.66
N VAL A 63 -4.26 5.15 4.58
CA VAL A 63 -3.17 4.48 3.84
C VAL A 63 -1.90 4.40 4.68
N ALA A 64 -1.47 5.50 5.32
CA ALA A 64 -0.25 5.49 6.13
C ALA A 64 -0.34 4.49 7.30
N ALA A 65 -1.45 4.53 8.05
CA ALA A 65 -1.66 3.68 9.21
C ALA A 65 -1.75 2.21 8.83
N THR A 66 -2.49 1.88 7.75
CA THR A 66 -2.60 0.48 7.32
C THR A 66 -1.31 -0.05 6.71
N LEU A 67 -0.54 0.73 5.95
CA LEU A 67 0.79 0.33 5.47
C LEU A 67 1.78 0.07 6.61
N PHE A 68 1.70 0.87 7.68
CA PHE A 68 2.61 0.72 8.81
C PHE A 68 2.23 -0.45 9.73
N LEU A 69 0.95 -0.58 10.08
CA LEU A 69 0.48 -1.56 11.07
C LEU A 69 0.23 -2.94 10.45
N VAL A 70 -0.30 -2.98 9.22
CA VAL A 70 -0.67 -4.23 8.55
C VAL A 70 -0.33 -4.14 7.07
N PHE A 71 0.97 -4.17 6.77
CA PHE A 71 1.53 -3.89 5.45
C PHE A 71 0.76 -4.50 4.25
N PRO A 72 0.38 -5.80 4.24
CA PRO A 72 -0.37 -6.38 3.12
C PRO A 72 -1.74 -5.72 2.92
N ILE A 73 -2.45 -5.41 4.01
CA ILE A 73 -3.74 -4.70 3.95
C ILE A 73 -3.51 -3.26 3.49
N GLY A 74 -2.46 -2.60 3.96
CA GLY A 74 -2.11 -1.25 3.51
C GLY A 74 -1.88 -1.15 2.00
N ILE A 75 -1.27 -2.17 1.39
CA ILE A 75 -1.15 -2.25 -0.07
C ILE A 75 -2.53 -2.33 -0.72
N LEU A 76 -3.43 -3.16 -0.22
CA LEU A 76 -4.79 -3.27 -0.76
C LEU A 76 -5.56 -1.94 -0.66
N VAL A 77 -5.42 -1.23 0.46
CA VAL A 77 -6.04 0.10 0.65
C VAL A 77 -5.45 1.12 -0.32
N LEU A 78 -4.13 1.13 -0.52
CA LEU A 78 -3.49 2.00 -1.50
C LEU A 78 -3.95 1.71 -2.93
N VAL A 79 -4.10 0.43 -3.30
CA VAL A 79 -4.65 0.03 -4.60
C VAL A 79 -6.10 0.49 -4.73
N ALA A 80 -6.93 0.30 -3.70
CA ALA A 80 -8.31 0.76 -3.69
C ALA A 80 -8.41 2.28 -3.88
N TYR A 81 -7.55 3.06 -3.21
CA TYR A 81 -7.46 4.50 -3.41
C TYR A 81 -7.16 4.86 -4.87
N VAL A 82 -6.19 4.18 -5.50
CA VAL A 82 -5.83 4.42 -6.90
C VAL A 82 -6.96 4.09 -7.87
N ILE A 83 -7.79 3.10 -7.56
CA ILE A 83 -8.97 2.75 -8.38
C ILE A 83 -10.06 3.82 -8.20
N VAL A 84 -10.44 4.12 -6.96
CA VAL A 84 -11.53 5.07 -6.65
C VAL A 84 -11.23 6.46 -7.21
N ARG A 85 -10.00 6.93 -7.07
CA ARG A 85 -9.59 8.22 -7.64
C ARG A 85 -9.60 8.23 -9.18
N GLY A 86 -9.48 7.07 -9.84
CA GLY A 86 -9.51 6.98 -11.29
C GLY A 86 -10.91 7.23 -11.85
N ASP A 87 -11.93 6.77 -11.13
CA ASP A 87 -13.35 6.93 -11.50
C ASP A 87 -13.79 8.40 -11.47
N GLU A 88 -13.29 9.18 -10.51
CA GLU A 88 -13.63 10.62 -10.38
C GLU A 88 -13.06 11.48 -11.52
N THR A 89 -12.07 10.99 -12.27
CA THR A 89 -11.48 11.69 -13.42
C THR A 89 -12.16 11.36 -14.76
N GLY A 90 -13.20 10.53 -14.75
CA GLY A 90 -13.80 9.89 -15.93
C GLY A 90 -15.11 10.47 -16.45
N THR A 91 -15.47 11.73 -16.16
CA THR A 91 -16.54 12.40 -16.93
C THR A 91 -15.94 13.13 -18.12
N GLU A 92 -15.47 12.37 -19.11
CA GLU A 92 -15.50 12.90 -20.48
C GLU A 92 -16.97 13.25 -20.78
N PRO A 93 -17.27 14.40 -21.40
CA PRO A 93 -18.60 14.57 -21.97
C PRO A 93 -18.77 13.42 -22.97
N MET A 94 -19.68 12.49 -22.69
CA MET A 94 -20.22 11.65 -23.75
C MET A 94 -20.58 12.61 -24.87
N GLN A 95 -19.86 12.51 -25.98
CA GLN A 95 -20.09 13.30 -27.16
C GLN A 95 -21.50 12.94 -27.67
N GLU A 96 -22.51 13.65 -27.16
CA GLU A 96 -23.75 13.88 -27.88
C GLU A 96 -23.36 14.58 -29.18
N GLY A 97 -23.08 13.80 -30.22
CA GLY A 97 -22.56 14.39 -31.46
C GLY A 97 -22.16 13.42 -32.54
N GLY A 98 -23.14 12.69 -33.08
CA GLY A 98 -23.31 12.56 -34.54
C GLY A 98 -22.36 11.64 -35.31
N ALA A 99 -22.83 10.42 -35.60
CA ALA A 99 -22.64 9.78 -36.91
C ALA A 99 -23.43 8.45 -36.99
N ALA A 100 -24.76 8.51 -37.05
CA ALA A 100 -25.56 7.43 -37.64
C ALA A 100 -27.01 7.87 -37.86
N GLY A 101 -27.37 8.13 -39.12
CA GLY A 101 -28.75 7.98 -39.59
C GLY A 101 -29.46 9.28 -39.97
N GLY A 102 -29.87 9.35 -41.24
CA GLY A 102 -31.01 10.17 -41.68
C GLY A 102 -30.83 10.82 -43.04
N ASP A 103 -31.36 10.17 -44.07
CA ASP A 103 -31.69 10.72 -45.39
C ASP A 103 -32.31 12.12 -45.31
N TRP A 104 -31.73 13.13 -45.97
CA TRP A 104 -32.38 14.08 -46.90
C TRP A 104 -31.38 15.12 -47.42
#